data_AF-A0A3A9UMB1-F1
#
_entry.id   AF-A0A3A9UMB1-F1
#
_cell.length_a   1.000
_cell.length_b   1.000
_cell.length_c   1.000
_cell.angle_alpha   90.00
_cell.angle_beta   90.00
_cell.angle_gamma   90.00
#
_symmetry.space_group_name_H-M   'P 1'
#
loop_
_entity.id
_entity.type
_entity.pdbx_description
1 polymer ?
#
loop_
_entity_poly.entity_id
_entity_poly.type
_entity_poly.pdbx_seq_one_letter_code
_entity_poly.pdbx_strand_id
1 'polypeptide(L)'
;MKKIYLILIGVISLITYNCATDSISDLEDVIPINTTITYDENVAPIINNNCIECHSNPPQNGAPIPLTTFEEVRTSTQNNLIDRISRPTGSPGAMPLGASRLPQGLIDQVIQWEVDGFLEN
;
A
#
# COMPACT_ATOMS: atom_id res chain seq x y z
N MET A 1 46.61 -18.32 -31.63
CA MET A 1 45.31 -17.60 -31.62
C MET A 1 44.18 -18.36 -30.90
N LYS A 2 44.46 -19.18 -29.88
CA LYS A 2 43.42 -19.87 -29.06
C LYS A 2 43.30 -19.33 -27.62
N LYS A 3 44.30 -18.56 -27.16
CA LYS A 3 44.34 -18.01 -25.79
C LYS A 3 43.51 -16.73 -25.62
N ILE A 4 43.14 -16.07 -26.72
CA ILE A 4 42.30 -14.86 -26.71
C ILE A 4 40.80 -15.20 -26.56
N TYR A 5 40.36 -16.36 -27.08
CA TYR A 5 38.97 -16.81 -26.91
C TYR A 5 38.65 -17.28 -25.49
N LEU A 6 39.64 -17.73 -24.73
CA LEU A 6 39.46 -18.11 -23.32
C LEU A 6 39.31 -16.90 -22.39
N ILE A 7 39.75 -15.71 -22.82
CA ILE A 7 39.57 -14.46 -22.07
C ILE A 7 38.18 -13.86 -22.32
N LEU A 8 37.54 -14.17 -23.45
CA LEU A 8 36.22 -13.64 -23.81
C LEU A 8 35.06 -14.30 -23.04
N ILE A 9 35.25 -15.51 -22.51
CA ILE A 9 34.20 -16.25 -21.78
C ILE A 9 34.18 -15.87 -20.28
N GLY A 10 35.26 -15.29 -19.74
CA GLY A 10 35.39 -14.94 -18.32
C GLY A 10 34.75 -13.60 -17.91
N VAL A 11 34.34 -12.76 -18.86
CA VAL A 11 33.82 -11.40 -18.55
C VAL A 11 32.29 -11.34 -18.52
N ILE A 12 31.60 -12.39 -18.99
CA ILE A 12 30.12 -12.43 -19.08
C ILE A 12 29.46 -12.90 -17.77
N SER A 13 30.24 -13.34 -16.78
CA SER A 13 29.70 -13.88 -15.53
C SER A 13 29.59 -12.87 -14.38
N LEU A 14 29.80 -11.57 -14.64
CA LEU A 14 29.85 -10.54 -13.59
C LEU A 14 28.88 -9.38 -13.80
N ILE A 15 27.61 -9.70 -14.04
CA ILE A 15 26.51 -8.79 -13.74
C ILE A 15 25.44 -9.60 -13.00
N THR A 16 25.79 -10.05 -11.79
CA THR A 16 24.76 -10.31 -10.79
C THR A 16 24.19 -8.96 -10.41
N TYR A 17 23.03 -8.64 -11.00
CA TYR A 17 22.19 -7.55 -10.55
C TYR A 17 21.81 -7.80 -9.08
N ASN A 18 22.60 -7.25 -8.15
CA ASN A 18 22.10 -6.90 -6.83
C ASN A 18 21.14 -5.73 -7.05
N CYS A 19 19.89 -6.05 -7.37
CA CYS A 19 18.81 -5.12 -7.13
C CYS A 19 18.58 -5.14 -5.61
N ALA A 20 19.42 -4.43 -4.87
CA ALA A 20 19.05 -4.01 -3.53
C ALA A 20 17.94 -2.97 -3.73
N THR A 21 16.69 -3.39 -3.72
CA THR A 21 15.57 -2.48 -3.48
C THR A 21 15.58 -2.13 -2.01
N ASP A 22 16.52 -1.26 -1.60
CA ASP A 22 16.35 -0.46 -0.40
C ASP A 22 15.33 0.63 -0.74
N SER A 23 14.05 0.25 -0.79
CA SER A 23 13.00 1.24 -0.63
C SER A 23 12.91 1.55 0.86
N ILE A 24 13.74 2.51 1.31
CA ILE A 24 13.36 3.37 2.42
C ILE A 24 12.09 4.08 1.92
N SER A 25 10.92 3.47 2.13
CA SER A 25 9.64 4.09 1.85
C SER A 25 9.49 5.19 2.90
N ASP A 26 10.02 6.36 2.56
CA ASP A 26 10.28 7.51 3.40
C ASP A 26 9.10 7.90 4.31
N LEU A 27 9.33 7.67 5.62
CA LEU A 27 8.99 8.57 6.74
C LEU A 27 7.51 8.96 6.93
N GLU A 28 6.62 7.97 6.92
CA GLU A 28 5.50 7.97 7.87
C GLU A 28 5.81 6.92 8.94
N ASP A 29 5.39 7.19 10.18
CA ASP A 29 5.64 6.33 11.35
C ASP A 29 4.88 5.01 11.16
N VAL A 30 5.48 4.07 10.42
CA VAL A 30 4.92 2.73 10.23
C VAL A 30 5.06 2.01 11.56
N ILE A 31 3.96 1.98 12.31
CA ILE A 31 3.88 1.24 13.56
C ILE A 31 4.22 -0.22 13.26
N PRO A 32 5.15 -0.85 14.00
CA PRO A 32 5.45 -2.24 13.81
C PRO A 32 4.19 -3.08 14.02
N ILE A 33 3.85 -3.93 13.05
CA ILE A 33 2.70 -4.86 13.04
C ILE A 33 2.70 -5.92 14.16
N ASN A 34 3.52 -5.74 15.21
CA ASN A 34 3.51 -6.57 16.41
C ASN A 34 2.62 -5.99 17.52
N THR A 35 1.94 -4.87 17.28
CA THR A 35 0.93 -4.29 18.16
C THR A 35 -0.46 -4.48 17.57
N THR A 36 -1.46 -4.60 18.44
CA THR A 36 -2.88 -4.56 18.06
C THR A 36 -3.18 -3.29 17.28
N ILE A 37 -3.91 -3.41 16.17
CA ILE A 37 -4.32 -2.29 15.33
C ILE A 37 -5.79 -1.94 15.61
N THR A 38 -6.07 -0.66 15.81
CA THR A 38 -7.41 -0.12 16.05
C THR A 38 -7.78 0.93 15.01
N TYR A 39 -9.07 1.19 14.86
CA TYR A 39 -9.54 2.16 13.88
C TYR A 39 -9.11 3.56 14.25
N ASP A 40 -9.39 4.00 15.48
CA ASP A 40 -9.17 5.38 15.89
C ASP A 40 -7.69 5.77 15.89
N GLU A 41 -6.80 4.86 16.31
CA GLU A 41 -5.37 5.16 16.41
C GLU A 41 -4.61 4.96 15.10
N ASN A 42 -5.03 4.01 14.24
CA ASN A 42 -4.21 3.58 13.10
C ASN A 42 -4.91 3.76 11.75
N VAL A 43 -6.15 3.28 11.61
CA VAL A 43 -6.82 3.26 10.29
C VAL A 43 -7.45 4.60 9.95
N ALA A 44 -8.10 5.28 10.90
CA ALA A 44 -8.74 6.57 10.67
C ALA A 44 -7.76 7.64 10.15
N PRO A 45 -6.53 7.78 10.68
CA PRO A 45 -5.52 8.67 10.09
C PRO A 45 -5.19 8.34 8.63
N ILE A 46 -5.06 7.05 8.28
CA ILE A 46 -4.78 6.61 6.90
C ILE A 46 -5.92 7.06 5.97
N ILE A 47 -7.18 6.80 6.37
CA ILE A 47 -8.36 7.17 5.58
C ILE A 47 -8.49 8.68 5.43
N ASN A 48 -8.34 9.43 6.53
CA ASN A 48 -8.46 10.88 6.55
C ASN A 48 -7.42 11.56 5.66
N ASN A 49 -6.18 11.09 5.67
CA ASN A 49 -5.08 11.70 4.93
C ASN A 49 -5.08 11.32 3.45
N ASN A 50 -5.59 10.14 3.08
CA ASN A 50 -5.39 9.57 1.74
C ASN A 50 -6.68 9.33 0.93
N CYS A 51 -7.86 9.40 1.55
CA CYS A 51 -9.11 8.95 0.90
C CYS A 51 -10.23 9.99 0.90
N ILE A 52 -10.34 10.83 1.95
CA ILE A 52 -11.54 11.64 2.21
C ILE A 52 -11.81 12.72 1.14
N GLU A 53 -10.80 13.20 0.41
CA GLU A 53 -11.02 14.19 -0.65
C GLU A 53 -12.06 13.73 -1.69
N CYS A 54 -12.05 12.44 -2.05
CA CYS A 54 -13.06 11.85 -2.93
C CYS A 54 -14.14 11.11 -2.13
N HIS A 55 -13.76 10.43 -1.05
CA HIS A 55 -14.67 9.61 -0.24
C HIS A 55 -15.30 10.37 0.95
N SER A 56 -15.58 11.67 0.77
CA SER A 56 -16.32 12.49 1.73
C SER A 56 -17.81 12.09 1.79
N ASN A 57 -18.58 12.76 2.64
CA ASN A 57 -20.04 12.65 2.67
C ASN A 57 -20.70 14.03 2.42
N PRO A 58 -21.31 14.26 1.23
CA PRO A 58 -21.50 13.31 0.14
C PRO A 58 -20.19 12.96 -0.59
N PRO A 59 -20.12 11.81 -1.29
CA PRO A 59 -18.97 11.46 -2.12
C PRO A 59 -18.74 12.47 -3.23
N GLN A 60 -17.47 12.71 -3.56
CA GLN A 60 -17.02 13.67 -4.56
C GLN A 60 -16.12 12.99 -5.60
N ASN A 61 -15.84 13.68 -6.70
CA ASN A 61 -14.87 13.25 -7.73
C ASN A 61 -15.11 11.84 -8.30
N GLY A 62 -16.37 11.40 -8.33
CA GLY A 62 -16.75 10.09 -8.88
C GLY A 62 -16.59 8.91 -7.92
N ALA A 63 -16.27 9.15 -6.63
CA ALA A 63 -16.36 8.12 -5.62
C ALA A 63 -17.82 7.64 -5.45
N PRO A 64 -18.08 6.33 -5.37
CA PRO A 64 -19.44 5.81 -5.26
C PRO A 64 -19.95 5.76 -3.82
N ILE A 65 -19.06 5.83 -2.82
CA ILE A 65 -19.37 5.66 -1.40
C ILE A 65 -18.55 6.61 -0.52
N PRO A 66 -19.09 7.03 0.63
CA PRO A 66 -18.32 7.73 1.67
C PRO A 66 -17.44 6.75 2.46
N LEU A 67 -16.36 7.26 3.07
CA LEU A 67 -15.47 6.53 4.00
C LEU A 67 -15.19 7.39 5.25
N THR A 68 -16.19 8.13 5.72
CA THR A 68 -16.06 9.14 6.78
C THR A 68 -16.28 8.58 8.19
N THR A 69 -16.74 7.34 8.32
CA THR A 69 -17.06 6.70 9.59
C THR A 69 -16.43 5.31 9.70
N PHE A 70 -16.25 4.84 10.93
CA PHE A 70 -15.80 3.47 11.23
C PHE A 70 -16.58 2.42 10.44
N GLU A 71 -17.91 2.52 10.46
CA GLU A 71 -18.80 1.56 9.81
C GLU A 71 -18.66 1.53 8.29
N GLU A 72 -18.51 2.71 7.67
CA GLU A 72 -18.27 2.83 6.23
C GLU A 72 -16.92 2.23 5.83
N VAL A 73 -15.87 2.53 6.60
CA VAL A 73 -14.52 1.99 6.36
C VAL A 73 -14.49 0.48 6.57
N ARG A 74 -15.03 -0.03 7.68
CA ARG A 74 -15.16 -1.46 7.96
C ARG A 74 -15.89 -2.19 6.83
N THR A 75 -17.06 -1.68 6.45
CA THR A 75 -17.86 -2.27 5.37
C THR A 75 -17.08 -2.27 4.05
N SER A 76 -16.35 -1.20 3.74
CA SER A 76 -15.53 -1.13 2.52
C SER A 76 -14.36 -2.11 2.55
N THR A 77 -13.68 -2.25 3.70
CA THR A 77 -12.60 -3.22 3.94
C THR A 77 -13.07 -4.65 3.72
N GLN A 78 -14.21 -5.04 4.28
CA GLN A 78 -14.82 -6.35 4.09
C GLN A 78 -15.21 -6.65 2.63
N ASN A 79 -15.39 -5.62 1.81
CA ASN A 79 -15.80 -5.77 0.42
C ASN A 79 -14.60 -5.79 -0.53
N ASN A 80 -13.95 -4.64 -0.73
CA ASN A 80 -12.88 -4.53 -1.74
C ASN A 80 -11.80 -3.49 -1.44
N LEU A 81 -11.84 -2.75 -0.34
CA LEU A 81 -10.88 -1.65 -0.10
C LEU A 81 -9.43 -2.14 -0.18
N ILE A 82 -9.10 -3.26 0.47
CA ILE A 82 -7.73 -3.83 0.49
C ILE A 82 -7.24 -4.14 -0.92
N ASP A 83 -8.06 -4.76 -1.78
CA ASP A 83 -7.72 -5.01 -3.18
C ASP A 83 -7.42 -3.70 -3.92
N ARG A 84 -8.26 -2.68 -3.74
CA ARG A 84 -8.16 -1.41 -4.46
C ARG A 84 -6.91 -0.63 -4.09
N ILE A 85 -6.55 -0.56 -2.80
CA ILE A 85 -5.33 0.12 -2.32
C ILE A 85 -4.06 -0.69 -2.60
N SER A 86 -4.18 -2.00 -2.81
CA SER A 86 -3.04 -2.86 -3.10
C SER A 86 -2.61 -2.85 -4.56
N ARG A 87 -3.49 -2.44 -5.48
CA ARG A 87 -3.22 -2.42 -6.93
C ARG A 87 -2.06 -1.47 -7.28
N PRO A 88 -1.26 -1.79 -8.32
CA PRO A 88 -0.23 -0.88 -8.81
C PRO A 88 -0.82 0.43 -9.33
N THR A 89 -0.12 1.55 -9.12
CA THR A 89 -0.50 2.88 -9.63
C THR A 89 -0.85 2.82 -11.11
N GLY A 90 -1.99 3.41 -11.49
CA GLY A 90 -2.46 3.46 -12.88
C GLY A 90 -3.20 2.21 -13.36
N SER A 91 -3.27 1.14 -12.56
CA SER A 91 -4.06 -0.05 -12.90
C SER A 91 -5.56 0.23 -12.79
N PRO A 92 -6.42 -0.44 -13.57
CA PRO A 92 -7.87 -0.30 -13.43
C PRO A 92 -8.33 -0.56 -11.99
N GLY A 93 -9.04 0.42 -11.43
CA GLY A 93 -9.55 0.37 -10.06
C GLY A 93 -8.50 0.64 -8.97
N ALA A 94 -7.25 0.96 -9.29
CA ALA A 94 -6.28 1.35 -8.28
C ALA A 94 -6.73 2.59 -7.52
N MET A 95 -6.54 2.58 -6.21
CA MET A 95 -6.81 3.69 -5.31
C MET A 95 -5.55 4.08 -4.53
N PRO A 96 -5.31 5.38 -4.30
CA PRO A 96 -6.14 6.51 -4.69
C PRO A 96 -6.03 6.80 -6.21
N LEU A 97 -7.13 7.25 -6.82
CA LEU A 97 -7.16 7.55 -8.26
C LEU A 97 -6.30 8.77 -8.57
N GLY A 98 -5.41 8.65 -9.55
CA GLY A 98 -4.56 9.76 -10.01
C GLY A 98 -3.42 10.13 -9.06
N ALA A 99 -3.26 9.42 -7.93
CA ALA A 99 -2.15 9.57 -7.00
C ALA A 99 -1.27 8.32 -6.98
N SER A 100 -0.12 8.41 -6.30
CA SER A 100 0.73 7.25 -6.02
C SER A 100 0.00 6.27 -5.11
N ARG A 101 0.23 4.97 -5.33
CA ARG A 101 -0.16 3.90 -4.41
C ARG A 101 0.36 4.18 -2.99
N LEU A 102 -0.43 3.80 -1.98
CA LEU A 102 -0.01 3.87 -0.59
C LEU A 102 1.31 3.09 -0.35
N PRO A 103 2.15 3.57 0.58
CA PRO A 103 3.22 2.77 1.15
C PRO A 103 2.72 1.44 1.67
N GLN A 104 3.52 0.38 1.51
CA GLN A 104 3.11 -0.96 1.89
C GLN A 104 2.76 -1.07 3.39
N GLY A 105 3.50 -0.40 4.27
CA GLY A 105 3.24 -0.43 5.70
C GLY A 105 1.87 0.15 6.12
N LEU A 106 1.31 1.10 5.36
CA LEU A 106 -0.06 1.59 5.65
C LEU A 106 -1.11 0.58 5.19
N ILE A 107 -0.88 -0.07 4.05
CA ILE A 107 -1.75 -1.14 3.56
C ILE A 107 -1.75 -2.32 4.54
N ASP A 108 -0.57 -2.67 5.05
CA ASP A 108 -0.41 -3.75 6.03
C ASP A 108 -1.14 -3.44 7.35
N GLN A 109 -1.21 -2.18 7.79
CA GLN A 109 -2.03 -1.79 8.95
C GLN A 109 -3.52 -2.02 8.69
N VAL A 110 -4.04 -1.68 7.51
CA VAL A 110 -5.46 -1.93 7.17
C VAL A 110 -5.75 -3.44 7.10
N ILE A 111 -4.83 -4.23 6.58
CA ILE A 111 -4.92 -5.69 6.56
C ILE A 111 -4.90 -6.25 7.99
N GLN A 112 -3.97 -5.77 8.83
CA GLN A 112 -3.86 -6.23 10.21
C GLN A 112 -5.09 -5.86 11.03
N TRP A 113 -5.69 -4.69 10.81
CA TRP A 113 -6.95 -4.29 11.43
C TRP A 113 -8.11 -5.23 11.10
N GLU A 114 -8.20 -5.70 9.84
CA GLU A 114 -9.17 -6.75 9.46
C GLU A 114 -8.90 -8.06 10.20
N VAL A 115 -7.62 -8.48 10.29
CA VAL A 115 -7.19 -9.69 11.00
C VAL A 115 -7.50 -9.61 12.50
N ASP A 116 -7.31 -8.44 13.11
CA ASP A 116 -7.57 -8.17 14.52
C ASP A 116 -9.08 -8.08 14.84
N GLY A 117 -9.94 -8.11 13.81
CA GLY A 117 -11.39 -8.17 13.96
C GLY A 117 -12.09 -6.81 13.97
N PHE A 118 -11.52 -5.81 13.29
CA PHE A 118 -12.07 -4.45 13.16
C PHE A 118 -12.26 -3.75 14.51
N LEU A 119 -11.21 -3.75 15.34
CA LEU A 119 -11.24 -3.08 16.64
C LEU A 119 -11.38 -1.57 16.46
N GLU A 120 -12.32 -0.94 17.17
CA GLU A 120 -12.52 0.51 17.06
C GLU A 120 -11.53 1.29 17.91
N ASN A 121 -11.30 0.82 19.15
CA ASN A 121 -10.45 1.42 20.19
C ASN A 121 -9.55 0.38 20.86
#